data_AF-A0A819N0E1-F1
#
_entry.id   AF-A0A819N0E1-F1
#
_cell.length_a   1.000
_cell.length_b   1.000
_cell.length_c   1.000
_cell.angle_alpha   90.00
_cell.angle_beta   90.00
_cell.angle_gamma   90.00
#
_symmetry.space_group_name_H-M   'P 1'
#
loop_
_entity.id
_entity.type
_entity.pdbx_description
1 polymer ?
#
loop_
_entity_poly.entity_id
_entity_poly.type
_entity_poly.pdbx_seq_one_letter_code
_entity_poly.pdbx_strand_id
1 'polypeptide(L)'
;MASSEPEYDSISAQYSAVKKTQVGNIIECYTVYKCILPSLLGDSGLLTGKRILDLGCGEGRHTRQLKALGCDYILGVDLSSKVIELAREAERFNPLGIEYL
;
A
#
# COMPACT_ATOMS: atom_id res chain seq x y z
N MET A 1 -0.90 -19.19 -22.09
CA MET A 1 -1.32 -18.28 -21.00
C MET A 1 -0.29 -17.18 -20.96
N ALA A 2 -0.57 -16.05 -21.63
CA ALA A 2 0.37 -14.94 -21.75
C ALA A 2 0.41 -14.16 -20.42
N SER A 3 1.61 -13.99 -19.89
CA SER A 3 1.96 -13.27 -18.67
C SER A 3 1.67 -11.77 -18.82
N SER A 4 1.00 -11.20 -17.82
CA SER A 4 0.52 -9.81 -17.74
C SER A 4 1.56 -8.77 -17.29
N GLU A 5 2.84 -9.14 -17.20
CA GLU A 5 3.92 -8.27 -16.72
C GLU A 5 4.15 -6.98 -17.54
N PRO A 6 4.21 -7.00 -18.89
CA PRO A 6 4.61 -5.81 -19.64
C PRO A 6 3.53 -4.72 -19.70
N GLU A 7 2.26 -5.06 -19.51
CA GLU A 7 1.15 -4.12 -19.67
C GLU A 7 0.98 -3.23 -18.43
N TYR A 8 1.04 -3.80 -17.23
CA TYR A 8 0.94 -3.03 -15.98
C TYR A 8 2.13 -2.09 -15.77
N ASP A 9 3.34 -2.56 -16.04
CA ASP A 9 4.56 -1.74 -15.91
C ASP A 9 4.49 -0.49 -16.80
N SER A 10 3.86 -0.60 -17.98
CA SER A 10 3.73 0.51 -18.92
C SER A 10 2.78 1.63 -18.45
N ILE A 11 1.76 1.29 -17.65
CA ILE A 11 0.75 2.24 -17.15
C ILE A 11 0.94 2.61 -15.67
N SER A 12 1.73 1.86 -14.92
CA SER A 12 1.93 2.00 -13.47
C SER A 12 2.35 3.42 -13.06
N ALA A 13 3.21 4.06 -13.85
CA ALA A 13 3.69 5.42 -13.60
C ALA A 13 2.56 6.46 -13.75
N GLN A 14 1.74 6.34 -14.79
CA GLN A 14 0.61 7.24 -15.05
C GLN A 14 -0.52 7.01 -14.03
N TYR A 15 -0.80 5.75 -13.70
CA TYR A 15 -1.74 5.36 -12.65
C TYR A 15 -1.36 5.96 -11.30
N SER A 16 -0.09 5.81 -10.92
CA SER A 16 0.46 6.39 -9.68
C SER A 16 0.36 7.91 -9.68
N ALA A 17 0.61 8.57 -10.82
CA ALA A 17 0.51 10.03 -10.93
C ALA A 17 -0.92 10.55 -10.67
N VAL A 18 -1.95 9.88 -11.20
CA VAL A 18 -3.36 10.23 -10.96
C VAL A 18 -3.73 10.06 -9.48
N LYS A 19 -3.31 8.94 -8.87
CA LYS A 19 -3.55 8.65 -7.45
C LYS A 19 -2.83 9.62 -6.51
N LYS A 20 -1.71 10.19 -6.94
CA LYS A 20 -0.95 11.21 -6.20
C LYS A 20 -1.51 12.62 -6.33
N THR A 21 -2.50 12.87 -7.19
CA THR A 21 -3.19 14.17 -7.22
C THR A 21 -3.86 14.45 -5.87
N GLN A 22 -4.00 15.73 -5.51
CA GLN A 22 -4.61 16.10 -4.23
C GLN A 22 -6.04 15.55 -4.09
N VAL A 23 -6.84 15.62 -5.16
CA VAL A 23 -8.21 15.10 -5.18
C VAL A 23 -8.23 13.57 -5.14
N GLY A 24 -7.43 12.90 -5.97
CA GLY A 24 -7.35 11.44 -5.99
C GLY A 24 -6.90 10.87 -4.64
N ASN A 25 -5.92 11.52 -4.01
CA ASN A 25 -5.41 11.14 -2.70
C ASN A 25 -6.48 11.29 -1.61
N ILE A 26 -7.21 12.42 -1.58
CA ILE A 26 -8.27 12.66 -0.59
C ILE A 26 -9.38 11.61 -0.71
N ILE A 27 -9.89 11.37 -1.92
CA ILE A 27 -10.97 10.40 -2.14
C ILE A 27 -10.53 9.01 -1.68
N GLU A 28 -9.35 8.57 -2.12
CA GLU A 28 -8.84 7.24 -1.79
C GLU A 28 -8.59 7.08 -0.29
N CYS A 29 -7.93 8.05 0.35
CA CYS A 29 -7.68 8.02 1.80
C CYS A 29 -9.00 8.02 2.58
N TYR A 30 -9.99 8.83 2.16
CA TYR A 30 -11.29 8.85 2.82
C TYR A 30 -12.00 7.50 2.67
N THR A 31 -12.14 6.99 1.45
CA THR A 31 -12.82 5.73 1.18
C THR A 31 -12.16 4.56 1.91
N VAL A 32 -10.83 4.43 1.83
CA VAL A 32 -10.11 3.32 2.46
C VAL A 32 -10.14 3.44 3.99
N TYR A 33 -9.73 4.57 4.56
CA TYR A 33 -9.48 4.67 6.00
C TYR A 33 -10.69 5.14 6.83
N LYS A 34 -11.68 5.80 6.23
CA LYS A 34 -12.87 6.27 6.93
C LYS A 34 -14.12 5.44 6.65
N CYS A 35 -14.17 4.71 5.55
CA CYS A 35 -15.33 3.87 5.22
C CYS A 35 -15.02 2.38 5.29
N ILE A 36 -14.05 1.92 4.49
CA ILE A 36 -13.80 0.48 4.31
C ILE A 36 -13.14 -0.11 5.56
N LEU A 37 -12.04 0.47 6.02
CA LEU A 37 -11.25 -0.09 7.11
C LEU A 37 -12.05 -0.17 8.43
N PRO A 38 -12.81 0.85 8.87
CA PRO A 38 -13.66 0.74 10.06
C PRO A 38 -14.75 -0.35 9.91
N SER A 39 -15.34 -0.48 8.72
CA SER A 39 -16.34 -1.52 8.44
C SER A 39 -15.74 -2.93 8.55
N LEU A 40 -14.50 -3.12 8.10
CA LEU A 40 -13.78 -4.40 8.20
C LEU A 40 -13.32 -4.73 9.62
N LEU A 41 -12.91 -3.73 10.40
CA LEU A 41 -12.38 -3.92 11.75
C LEU A 41 -13.47 -3.98 12.83
N GLY A 42 -14.70 -3.59 12.50
CA GLY A 42 -15.83 -3.52 13.42
C GLY A 42 -15.52 -2.67 14.64
N ASP A 43 -16.15 -3.01 15.77
CA ASP A 43 -16.05 -2.24 17.02
C ASP A 43 -14.63 -2.17 17.60
N SER A 44 -13.75 -3.09 17.20
CA SER A 44 -12.37 -3.09 17.67
C SER A 44 -11.57 -1.91 17.13
N GLY A 45 -11.88 -1.43 15.92
CA GLY A 45 -11.29 -0.23 15.28
C GLY A 45 -9.77 -0.16 15.16
N LEU A 46 -9.05 -1.15 15.67
CA LEU A 46 -7.62 -1.09 15.97
C LEU A 46 -6.86 -2.10 15.13
N LEU A 47 -5.72 -1.67 14.59
CA LEU A 47 -4.76 -2.55 13.94
C LEU A 47 -3.69 -3.08 14.90
N THR A 48 -3.65 -2.58 16.13
CA THR A 48 -2.75 -3.06 17.20
C THR A 48 -2.84 -4.56 17.38
N GLY A 49 -1.71 -5.25 17.45
CA GLY A 49 -1.67 -6.71 17.58
C GLY A 49 -1.88 -7.47 16.28
N LYS A 50 -2.21 -6.80 15.17
CA LYS A 50 -2.50 -7.46 13.89
C LYS A 50 -1.26 -7.55 13.01
N ARG A 51 -1.20 -8.64 12.24
CA ARG A 51 -0.24 -8.85 11.15
C ARG A 51 -0.99 -8.71 9.83
N ILE A 52 -0.48 -7.90 8.91
CA ILE A 52 -1.17 -7.54 7.67
C ILE A 52 -0.37 -8.02 6.45
N LEU A 53 -1.08 -8.45 5.41
CA LEU A 53 -0.55 -8.69 4.07
C LEU A 53 -1.21 -7.71 3.10
N ASP A 54 -0.42 -6.91 2.41
CA ASP A 54 -0.87 -5.92 1.43
C ASP A 54 -0.51 -6.42 0.03
N LEU A 55 -1.51 -6.90 -0.72
CA LEU A 55 -1.35 -7.51 -2.05
C LEU A 55 -1.55 -6.46 -3.15
N GLY A 56 -0.58 -6.37 -4.07
CA GLY A 56 -0.54 -5.28 -5.05
C GLY A 56 -0.18 -3.96 -4.37
N CYS A 57 0.82 -3.98 -3.49
CA CYS A 57 1.15 -2.84 -2.63
C CYS A 57 1.74 -1.64 -3.39
N GLY A 58 2.15 -1.83 -4.65
CA GLY A 58 2.85 -0.84 -5.45
C GLY A 58 4.09 -0.31 -4.73
N GLU A 59 4.26 1.01 -4.72
CA GLU A 59 5.33 1.71 -3.98
C GLU A 59 5.10 1.77 -2.45
N GLY A 60 4.11 1.05 -1.91
CA GLY A 60 3.91 0.87 -0.47
C GLY A 60 3.12 1.98 0.23
N ARG A 61 2.40 2.85 -0.49
CA ARG A 61 1.66 3.98 0.12
C ARG A 61 0.69 3.52 1.20
N HIS A 62 -0.18 2.56 0.88
CA HIS A 62 -1.17 2.03 1.83
C HIS A 62 -0.50 1.19 2.92
N THR A 63 0.49 0.38 2.55
CA THR A 63 1.31 -0.41 3.49
C THR A 63 1.87 0.45 4.62
N ARG A 64 2.45 1.61 4.27
CA ARG A 64 3.02 2.56 5.24
C ARG A 64 1.98 3.24 6.11
N GLN A 65 0.84 3.61 5.53
CA GLN A 65 -0.27 4.19 6.26
C GLN A 65 -0.89 3.19 7.25
N LEU A 66 -1.07 1.92 6.84
CA LEU A 66 -1.54 0.84 7.71
C LEU A 66 -0.54 0.54 8.84
N LYS A 67 0.77 0.60 8.57
CA LYS A 67 1.80 0.49 9.60
C LYS A 67 1.69 1.61 10.63
N ALA A 68 1.50 2.85 10.19
CA ALA A 68 1.33 4.01 11.06
C ALA A 68 0.05 3.95 11.93
N LEU A 69 -0.95 3.17 11.51
CA LEU A 69 -2.17 2.90 12.29
C LEU A 69 -1.98 1.84 13.38
N GLY A 70 -0.76 1.30 13.54
CA GLY A 70 -0.36 0.54 14.73
C GLY A 70 -0.30 -0.98 14.56
N CYS A 71 -0.29 -1.52 13.35
CA CYS A 71 -0.10 -2.96 13.17
C CYS A 71 1.29 -3.43 13.61
N ASP A 72 1.38 -4.64 14.15
CA ASP A 72 2.63 -5.21 14.68
C ASP A 72 3.60 -5.53 13.53
N TYR A 73 3.06 -6.05 12.43
CA TYR A 73 3.83 -6.45 11.26
C TYR A 73 2.99 -6.25 9.99
N ILE A 74 3.66 -5.86 8.91
CA ILE A 74 3.05 -5.81 7.59
C ILE A 74 4.06 -6.22 6.51
N LEU A 75 3.59 -7.03 5.58
CA LEU A 75 4.30 -7.43 4.36
C LEU A 75 3.58 -6.84 3.16
N GLY A 76 4.27 -6.01 2.37
CA GLY A 76 3.80 -5.58 1.05
C GLY A 76 4.30 -6.53 -0.03
N VAL A 77 3.42 -6.95 -0.94
CA VAL A 77 3.77 -7.80 -2.08
C VAL A 77 3.26 -7.15 -3.37
N ASP A 78 4.11 -7.09 -4.38
CA ASP A 78 3.74 -6.65 -5.72
C ASP A 78 4.49 -7.48 -6.77
N LEU A 79 3.89 -7.68 -7.95
CA LEU A 79 4.52 -8.44 -9.02
C LEU A 79 5.65 -7.64 -9.70
N SER A 80 5.58 -6.32 -9.66
CA SER A 80 6.58 -5.47 -10.29
C SER A 80 7.79 -5.24 -9.38
N SER A 81 8.90 -5.90 -9.68
CA SER A 81 10.16 -5.72 -8.95
C SER A 81 10.62 -4.25 -8.93
N LYS A 82 10.30 -3.49 -9.97
CA LYS A 82 10.62 -2.05 -10.06
C LYS A 82 9.88 -1.23 -9.00
N VAL A 83 8.58 -1.46 -8.79
CA VAL A 83 7.82 -0.69 -7.79
C VAL A 83 8.14 -1.15 -6.37
N ILE A 84 8.46 -2.42 -6.17
CA ILE A 84 8.98 -2.93 -4.90
C ILE A 84 10.29 -2.25 -4.53
N GLU A 85 11.19 -1.99 -5.49
CA GLU A 85 12.42 -1.27 -5.17
C GLU A 85 12.14 0.17 -4.70
N LEU A 86 11.15 0.87 -5.29
CA LEU A 86 10.72 2.18 -4.81
C LEU A 86 10.15 2.09 -3.37
N ALA A 87 9.39 1.05 -3.05
CA ALA A 87 8.87 0.82 -1.70
C ALA A 87 10.01 0.58 -0.70
N ARG A 88 11.01 -0.23 -1.08
CA ARG A 88 12.22 -0.49 -0.29
C ARG A 88 13.08 0.77 -0.13
N GLU A 89 13.21 1.59 -1.17
CA GLU A 89 13.89 2.90 -1.09
C GLU A 89 13.21 3.81 -0.07
N ALA A 90 11.88 3.93 -0.13
CA ALA A 90 11.10 4.71 0.82
C ALA A 90 11.26 4.20 2.26
N GLU A 91 11.34 2.88 2.45
CA GLU A 91 11.60 2.25 3.74
C GLU A 91 13.02 2.49 4.25
N ARG A 92 14.03 2.45 3.37
CA ARG A 92 15.40 2.83 3.74
C ARG A 92 15.50 4.31 4.13
N PHE A 93 14.76 5.18 3.46
CA PHE A 93 14.75 6.62 3.72
C PHE A 93 14.02 6.98 5.01
N ASN A 94 12.87 6.35 5.29
CA ASN A 94 12.08 6.57 6.50
C ASN A 94 11.60 5.20 7.06
N PRO A 95 12.41 4.52 7.88
CA PRO A 95 12.13 3.16 8.30
C PRO A 95 10.93 3.07 9.24
N LEU A 96 10.03 2.13 8.94
CA LEU A 96 8.87 1.77 9.75
C LEU A 96 8.88 0.28 10.15
N GLY A 97 9.90 -0.48 9.75
CA GLY A 97 10.01 -1.92 9.96
C GLY A 97 9.09 -2.72 9.03
N ILE A 98 8.89 -2.24 7.81
CA ILE A 98 8.01 -2.87 6.81
C ILE A 98 8.83 -3.80 5.91
N GLU A 99 8.29 -4.97 5.63
CA GLU A 99 8.87 -5.91 4.68
C GLU A 99 8.18 -5.77 3.30
N TYR A 100 8.97 -5.86 2.24
CA TYR A 100 8.49 -5.80 0.86
C TYR A 100 9.05 -6.98 0.06
N LEU A 101 8.17 -7.77 -0.53
CA LEU A 101 8.48 -8.91 -1.39
C LEU A 101 8.25 -8.55 -2.86
#